data_AF-A0A1I3BVU5-F1
#
_entry.id   AF-A0A1I3BVU5-F1
#
_cell.length_a   1.000
_cell.length_b   1.000
_cell.length_c   1.000
_cell.angle_alpha   90.00
_cell.angle_beta   90.00
_cell.angle_gamma   90.00
#
_symmetry.space_group_name_H-M   'P 1'
#
loop_
_entity.id
_entity.type
_entity.pdbx_description
1 polymer ?
#
loop_
_entity_poly.entity_id
_entity_poly.type
_entity_poly.pdbx_seq_one_letter_code
_entity_poly.pdbx_strand_id
1 'polypeptide(L)' 'MLFMRAFLVVFFALAVWSVIAPRSQWQLLSSWQYRHPEANEPSDASHMLTRVGGVAAILFGLFMWHLAGKVT' A
#
# COMPACT_ATOMS: atom_id res chain seq x y z
N MET A 1 11.91 10.08 16.40
CA MET A 1 12.44 9.30 15.25
C MET A 1 11.99 7.84 15.23
N LEU A 2 11.98 7.13 16.37
CA LEU A 2 11.50 5.73 16.44
C LEU A 2 10.08 5.56 15.88
N PHE A 3 9.15 6.43 16.27
CA PHE A 3 7.77 6.43 15.76
C PHE A 3 7.70 6.49 14.22
N MET A 4 8.46 7.42 13.60
CA MET A 4 8.50 7.54 12.15
C MET A 4 9.06 6.29 11.47
N ARG A 5 10.10 5.66 12.05
CA ARG A 5 10.65 4.41 11.53
C ARG A 5 9.64 3.25 11.65
N ALA A 6 8.94 3.15 12.77
CA ALA A 6 7.88 2.15 12.95
C ALA A 6 6.74 2.35 11.95
N PHE A 7 6.32 3.60 11.72
CA PHE A 7 5.34 3.94 10.70
C PHE A 7 5.80 3.52 9.29
N LEU A 8 7.06 3.82 8.93
CA LEU A 8 7.61 3.43 7.62
C LEU A 8 7.63 1.91 7.42
N VAL A 9 7.89 1.13 8.46
CA VAL A 9 7.84 -0.35 8.39
C VAL A 9 6.43 -0.83 8.04
N VAL A 10 5.40 -0.30 8.72
CA VAL A 10 4.00 -0.66 8.43
C VAL A 10 3.61 -0.20 7.02
N PHE A 11 4.02 1.00 6.63
CA PHE A 11 3.80 1.55 5.30
C PHE A 11 4.40 0.65 4.21
N PHE A 12 5.65 0.17 4.38
CA PHE A 12 6.27 -0.76 3.45
C PHE A 12 5.51 -2.09 3.36
N ALA A 13 5.05 -2.64 4.49
CA ALA A 13 4.28 -3.87 4.48
C ALA A 13 2.99 -3.74 3.65
N LEU A 14 2.25 -2.64 3.82
CA LEU A 14 1.04 -2.35 3.04
C LEU A 14 1.35 -2.10 1.56
N ALA A 15 2.43 -1.39 1.26
CA ALA A 15 2.83 -1.12 -0.12
C ALA A 15 3.26 -2.40 -0.85
N VAL A 16 4.02 -3.28 -0.20
CA VAL A 16 4.40 -4.60 -0.74
C VAL A 16 3.17 -5.47 -0.97
N TRP A 17 2.23 -5.49 -0.03
CA TRP A 17 0.96 -6.20 -0.22
C TRP A 17 0.20 -5.68 -1.44
N SER A 18 0.19 -4.36 -1.66
CA SER A 18 -0.48 -3.74 -2.81
C SER A 18 0.12 -4.20 -4.13
N VAL A 19 1.42 -4.49 -4.17
CA VAL A 19 2.12 -4.99 -5.36
C VAL A 19 1.84 -6.47 -5.59
N ILE A 20 1.85 -7.30 -4.54
CA ILE A 20 1.79 -8.76 -4.67
C ILE A 20 0.34 -9.24 -4.83
N ALA A 21 -0.55 -8.79 -3.97
CA ALA A 21 -1.92 -9.31 -3.85
C ALA A 21 -2.96 -8.19 -3.64
N PRO A 22 -3.09 -7.24 -4.58
CA PRO A 22 -3.99 -6.07 -4.47
C PRO A 22 -5.46 -6.47 -4.24
N ARG A 23 -5.88 -7.61 -4.79
CA ARG A 23 -7.25 -8.12 -4.65
C ARG A 23 -7.56 -8.51 -3.20
N SER A 24 -6.69 -9.30 -2.57
CA SER A 24 -6.84 -9.66 -1.14
C SER A 24 -6.78 -8.44 -0.22
N GLN A 25 -5.97 -7.43 -0.58
CA GLN A 25 -5.88 -6.19 0.18
C GLN A 25 -7.19 -5.39 0.09
N TRP A 26 -7.77 -5.27 -1.11
CA TRP A 26 -9.08 -4.63 -1.27
C TRP A 26 -10.17 -5.40 -0.51
N GLN A 27 -10.17 -6.73 -0.61
CA GLN A 27 -11.12 -7.59 0.10
C GLN A 27 -11.07 -7.36 1.62
N LEU A 28 -9.88 -7.23 2.21
CA LEU A 28 -9.75 -7.04 3.65
C LEU A 28 -9.95 -5.58 4.11
N LEU A 29 -9.48 -4.59 3.34
CA LEU A 29 -9.42 -3.20 3.81
C LEU A 29 -10.52 -2.29 3.26
N SER A 30 -11.15 -2.65 2.14
CA SER A 30 -12.05 -1.75 1.41
C SER A 30 -13.42 -2.36 1.11
N SER A 31 -13.52 -3.68 0.97
CA SER A 31 -14.76 -4.36 0.55
C SER A 31 -15.95 -4.13 1.49
N TRP A 32 -15.69 -3.95 2.78
CA TRP A 32 -16.70 -3.70 3.83
C TRP A 32 -17.51 -2.42 3.59
N GLN A 33 -16.98 -1.50 2.78
CA GLN A 33 -17.65 -0.25 2.42
C GLN A 33 -18.80 -0.48 1.42
N TYR A 34 -18.82 -1.63 0.75
CA TYR A 34 -19.79 -1.96 -0.29
C TYR A 34 -20.87 -2.91 0.25
N ARG A 35 -22.14 -2.61 -0.07
CA ARG A 35 -23.28 -3.47 0.29
C ARG A 35 -23.22 -4.84 -0.37
N HIS A 36 -22.67 -4.91 -1.59
CA HIS A 36 -22.49 -6.14 -2.37
C HIS A 36 -21.05 -6.22 -2.89
N PRO A 37 -20.09 -6.71 -2.08
CA PRO A 37 -18.67 -6.73 -2.44
C PRO A 37 -18.36 -7.45 -3.75
N GLU A 38 -18.96 -8.62 -3.97
CA GLU A 38 -18.77 -9.44 -5.17
C GLU A 38 -19.13 -8.70 -6.47
N ALA A 39 -20.14 -7.82 -6.41
CA ALA A 39 -20.58 -7.03 -7.56
C ALA A 39 -19.79 -5.72 -7.75
N ASN A 40 -19.01 -5.31 -6.74
CA ASN A 40 -18.24 -4.07 -6.73
C ASN A 40 -16.72 -4.32 -6.65
N GLU A 41 -16.29 -5.56 -6.93
CA GLU A 41 -14.86 -5.87 -7.00
C GLU A 41 -14.18 -4.99 -8.07
N PRO A 42 -13.03 -4.37 -7.77
CA PRO A 42 -12.33 -3.54 -8.74
C PRO A 42 -11.96 -4.33 -9.99
N SER A 43 -11.98 -3.65 -11.13
CA SER A 43 -11.53 -4.24 -12.38
C SER A 43 -10.04 -4.67 -12.32
N ASP A 44 -9.63 -5.56 -13.22
CA ASP A 44 -8.23 -5.95 -13.33
C ASP A 44 -7.30 -4.76 -13.64
N ALA A 45 -7.78 -3.78 -14.41
CA ALA A 45 -7.05 -2.53 -14.66
C ALA A 45 -6.86 -1.72 -13.37
N SER A 46 -7.89 -1.65 -12.52
CA SER A 46 -7.80 -1.02 -11.19
C SER A 46 -6.77 -1.72 -10.32
N HIS A 47 -6.75 -3.06 -10.31
CA HIS A 47 -5.74 -3.82 -9.58
C HIS A 47 -4.33 -3.62 -10.14
N MET A 48 -4.15 -3.51 -11.46
CA MET A 48 -2.87 -3.14 -12.05
C MET A 48 -2.41 -1.76 -11.59
N LEU A 49 -3.30 -0.76 -11.57
CA LEU A 49 -3.00 0.55 -11.03
C LEU A 49 -2.65 0.50 -9.54
N THR A 50 -3.32 -0.34 -8.73
CA THR A 50 -2.95 -0.56 -7.33
C THR A 50 -1.52 -1.09 -7.21
N ARG A 51 -1.10 -2.03 -8.06
CA ARG A 51 0.28 -2.54 -8.06
C ARG A 51 1.28 -1.46 -8.43
N VAL A 52 1.01 -0.68 -9.49
CA VAL A 52 1.86 0.45 -9.90
C VAL A 52 1.97 1.49 -8.79
N GLY A 53 0.85 1.82 -8.15
CA GLY A 53 0.81 2.70 -6.97
C GLY A 53 1.61 2.12 -5.79
N GLY A 54 1.54 0.82 -5.55
CA GLY A 54 2.34 0.13 -4.54
C GLY A 54 3.85 0.23 -4.81
N VAL A 55 4.29 0.06 -6.07
CA VAL A 55 5.70 0.26 -6.46
C VAL A 55 6.12 1.72 -6.22
N ALA A 56 5.31 2.68 -6.65
CA ALA A 56 5.58 4.10 -6.41
C ALA A 56 5.66 4.43 -4.91
N ALA A 57 4.76 3.86 -4.10
CA ALA A 57 4.77 4.01 -2.65
C ALA A 57 6.05 3.44 -2.03
N ILE A 58 6.54 2.27 -2.45
CA ILE A 58 7.81 1.71 -1.98
C ILE A 58 8.97 2.66 -2.29
N LEU A 59 9.07 3.16 -3.54
CA LEU A 59 10.13 4.09 -3.93
C LEU A 59 10.10 5.37 -3.09
N PHE A 60 8.90 5.92 -2.85
CA PHE A 60 8.72 7.07 -1.96
C PHE A 60 9.13 6.76 -0.51
N GLY A 61 8.75 5.60 0.02
CA GLY A 61 9.14 5.16 1.35
C GLY A 61 10.66 5.05 1.51
N LEU A 62 11.36 4.52 0.49
CA LEU A 62 12.82 4.42 0.47
C LEU A 62 13.48 5.80 0.46
N PHE A 63 12.95 6.73 -0.34
CA PHE A 63 13.39 8.11 -0.36
C PHE A 63 13.21 8.78 1.01
N MET A 64 12.05 8.61 1.65
CA MET A 64 11.77 9.15 2.97
C MET A 64 12.66 8.53 4.06
N TRP A 65 12.93 7.22 3.99
CA TRP A 65 13.86 6.54 4.89
C TRP A 65 15.27 7.14 4.79
N HIS A 66 15.76 7.35 3.56
CA HIS A 66 17.05 8.00 3.30
C HIS A 66 17.12 9.42 3.85
N LEU A 67 16.05 10.22 3.65
CA LEU A 67 15.98 11.57 4.21
C LEU A 67 15.99 11.55 5.75
N ALA A 68 15.23 10.67 6.38
CA ALA A 68 15.20 10.56 7.83
C ALA A 68 16.58 10.20 8.42
N GLY A 69 17.39 9.41 7.69
CA GLY A 69 18.75 9.07 8.07
C GLY A 69 19.74 10.25 8.04
N LYS A 70 19.47 11.28 7.22
CA LYS A 70 20.32 12.50 7.15
C LYS A 70 19.98 13.57 8.18
N VAL A 71 18.77 13.50 8.75
CA VAL A 71 18.26 14.47 9.73
C VAL A 71 18.54 14.01 11.18
N THR A 72 19.14 12.82 11.35
CA THR A 72 19.52 12.23 12.64
C THR A 72 21.03 12.30 12.81
#